data_AF-A0A0Q4I5T3-F1
#
_entry.id   AF-A0A0Q4I5T3-F1
#
_cell.length_a   1.000
_cell.length_b   1.000
_cell.length_c   1.000
_cell.angle_alpha   90.00
_cell.angle_beta   90.00
_cell.angle_gamma   90.00
#
_symmetry.space_group_name_H-M   'P 1'
#
loop_
_entity.id
_entity.type
_entity.pdbx_description
1 polymer ?
#
loop_
_entity_poly.entity_id
_entity_poly.type
_entity_poly.pdbx_seq_one_letter_code
_entity_poly.pdbx_strand_id
1 'polypeptide(L)'
;MAKEPKTTGTTGAAKGGIAKPVTPSADLAKITGSDPLPRSEVVSKMWEYIKKHDLQDPKDKRQILADETLEKLFGKKSCSMFEMNKLLSAHMK
;
A
#
# COMPACT_ATOMS: atom_id res chain seq x y z
N MET A 1 -21.25 8.78 26.36
CA MET A 1 -21.05 8.00 25.12
C MET A 1 -19.66 8.29 24.61
N ALA A 2 -18.72 7.34 24.70
CA ALA A 2 -17.45 7.40 24.00
C ALA A 2 -17.17 5.98 23.50
N LYS A 3 -17.38 5.76 22.20
CA LYS A 3 -17.02 4.52 21.51
C LYS A 3 -15.86 4.87 20.58
N GLU A 4 -14.65 4.82 21.12
CA GLU A 4 -13.44 4.72 20.31
C GLU A 4 -13.26 3.22 19.99
N PRO A 5 -13.28 2.78 18.71
CA PRO A 5 -12.90 1.43 18.40
C PRO A 5 -11.37 1.33 18.46
N LYS A 6 -10.92 0.50 19.40
CA LYS A 6 -9.54 0.09 19.62
C LYS A 6 -8.94 -0.47 18.33
N THR A 7 -7.91 0.17 17.80
CA THR A 7 -7.05 -0.46 16.80
C THR A 7 -6.09 -1.40 17.52
N THR A 8 -6.23 -2.68 17.21
CA THR A 8 -5.43 -3.80 17.68
C THR A 8 -4.00 -3.69 17.17
N GLY A 9 -3.11 -3.08 17.95
CA GLY A 9 -1.65 -3.19 17.76
C GLY A 9 -1.11 -4.40 18.50
N THR A 10 -1.20 -5.60 17.91
CA THR A 10 -0.49 -6.77 18.43
C THR A 10 0.87 -6.90 17.74
N THR A 11 1.92 -6.84 18.58
CA THR A 11 3.17 -7.60 18.51
C THR A 11 4.06 -7.45 17.27
N GLY A 12 5.21 -6.82 17.46
CA GLY A 12 6.35 -6.98 16.55
C GLY A 12 7.43 -5.93 16.74
N ALA A 13 8.32 -6.14 17.70
CA ALA A 13 9.56 -5.39 17.81
C ALA A 13 10.37 -5.51 16.51
N ALA A 14 10.56 -4.40 15.79
CA ALA A 14 11.52 -4.34 14.68
C ALA A 14 12.25 -3.00 14.73
N LYS A 15 13.39 -3.04 15.42
CA LYS A 15 14.44 -2.02 15.41
C LYS A 15 14.95 -1.84 13.97
N GLY A 16 14.61 -0.73 13.32
CA GLY A 16 15.11 -0.37 12.00
C GLY A 16 14.12 0.53 11.27
N GLY A 17 14.60 1.51 10.47
CA GLY A 17 13.80 2.57 9.84
C GLY A 17 12.60 2.16 8.97
N ILE A 18 12.31 0.86 8.82
CA ILE A 18 11.12 0.27 8.19
C ILE A 18 9.89 0.37 9.12
N ALA A 19 10.10 0.44 10.43
CA ALA A 19 9.04 0.54 11.44
C ALA A 19 8.54 1.97 11.69
N LYS A 20 9.06 2.99 10.99
CA LYS A 20 8.49 4.33 11.09
C LYS A 20 7.10 4.30 10.46
N PRO A 21 6.03 4.57 11.24
CA PRO A 21 4.69 4.66 10.68
C PRO A 21 4.67 5.80 9.68
N VAL A 22 4.23 5.51 8.46
CA VAL A 22 4.03 6.47 7.39
C VAL A 22 2.55 6.75 7.26
N THR A 23 2.22 8.00 6.96
CA THR A 23 0.84 8.41 6.71
C THR A 23 0.55 8.24 5.22
N PRO A 24 -0.35 7.33 4.82
CA PRO A 24 -0.73 7.20 3.43
C PRO A 24 -1.50 8.44 2.95
N SER A 25 -1.25 8.87 1.72
CA SER A 25 -2.06 9.88 1.05
C SER A 25 -3.53 9.43 0.89
N ALA A 26 -4.45 10.37 0.65
CA ALA A 26 -5.88 10.06 0.52
C ALA A 26 -6.17 8.96 -0.52
N ASP A 27 -5.45 8.93 -1.64
CA ASP A 27 -5.61 7.89 -2.66
C ASP A 27 -5.06 6.53 -2.18
N LEU A 28 -3.90 6.53 -1.52
CA LEU A 28 -3.30 5.31 -0.96
C LEU A 28 -4.17 4.74 0.17
N ALA A 29 -4.79 5.62 0.95
CA ALA A 29 -5.66 5.29 2.06
C ALA A 29 -6.93 4.55 1.63
N LYS A 30 -7.36 4.67 0.36
CA LYS A 30 -8.47 3.86 -0.18
C LYS A 30 -8.14 2.37 -0.22
N ILE A 31 -6.85 2.05 -0.35
CA ILE A 31 -6.35 0.67 -0.45
C ILE A 31 -5.87 0.20 0.93
N THR A 32 -5.08 1.02 1.63
CA THR A 32 -4.41 0.60 2.86
C THR A 32 -5.12 1.02 4.15
N GLY A 33 -6.10 1.92 4.06
CA GLY A 33 -6.68 2.64 5.20
C GLY A 33 -5.97 3.97 5.45
N SER A 34 -6.64 4.89 6.17
CA SER A 34 -6.10 6.23 6.50
C SER A 34 -5.18 6.23 7.72
N ASP A 35 -5.15 5.13 8.47
CA ASP A 35 -4.30 5.02 9.64
C ASP A 35 -2.81 5.07 9.27
N PRO A 36 -1.97 5.64 10.15
CA PRO A 36 -0.52 5.59 9.98
C PRO A 36 -0.02 4.15 10.19
N LEU A 37 0.63 3.60 9.16
CA LEU A 37 1.05 2.20 9.10
C LEU A 37 2.54 2.14 8.76
N PRO A 38 3.30 1.13 9.24
CA PRO A 38 4.67 0.97 8.80
C PRO A 38 4.72 0.66 7.30
N ARG A 39 5.81 1.06 6.65
CA ARG A 39 5.95 0.94 5.19
C ARG A 39 5.73 -0.49 4.68
N SER A 40 6.16 -1.50 5.45
CA SER A 40 5.97 -2.91 5.13
C SER A 40 4.49 -3.32 5.05
N GLU A 41 3.66 -2.79 5.94
CA GLU A 41 2.21 -3.06 5.96
C GLU A 41 1.53 -2.42 4.75
N VAL A 42 1.91 -1.19 4.41
CA VAL A 42 1.39 -0.49 3.22
C VAL A 42 1.70 -1.28 1.95
N VAL A 43 2.93 -1.77 1.80
CA VAL A 43 3.33 -2.61 0.66
C VAL A 43 2.57 -3.94 0.65
N SER A 44 2.37 -4.57 1.82
CA SER A 44 1.63 -5.84 1.93
C SER A 44 0.18 -5.67 1.52
N LYS A 45 -0.52 -4.66 2.06
CA LYS A 45 -1.91 -4.34 1.69
C LYS A 45 -2.06 -3.99 0.21
N MET A 46 -1.07 -3.30 -0.37
CA MET A 46 -1.05 -3.03 -1.80
C MET A 46 -1.00 -4.33 -2.62
N TRP A 47 -0.13 -5.27 -2.23
CA TRP A 47 -0.06 -6.59 -2.87
C TRP A 47 -1.32 -7.41 -2.70
N GLU A 48 -1.96 -7.35 -1.54
CA GLU A 48 -3.26 -8.00 -1.32
C GLU A 48 -4.33 -7.45 -2.26
N TYR A 49 -4.37 -6.12 -2.45
CA TYR A 49 -5.27 -5.49 -3.41
C TYR A 49 -4.98 -5.96 -4.85
N ILE A 50 -3.71 -5.90 -5.28
CA ILE A 50 -3.30 -6.34 -6.62
C ILE A 50 -3.73 -7.79 -6.88
N LYS A 51 -3.48 -8.70 -5.93
CA LYS A 51 -3.86 -10.11 -6.08
C LYS A 51 -5.37 -10.32 -6.05
N LYS A 52 -6.09 -9.61 -5.17
CA LYS A 52 -7.55 -9.73 -5.04
C LYS A 52 -8.26 -9.27 -6.31
N HIS A 53 -7.69 -8.31 -7.03
CA HIS A 53 -8.23 -7.76 -8.27
C HIS A 53 -7.59 -8.37 -9.53
N ASP A 54 -6.76 -9.40 -9.39
CA ASP A 54 -6.02 -10.06 -10.49
C ASP A 54 -5.25 -9.06 -11.39
N LEU A 55 -4.66 -8.05 -10.76
CA LEU A 55 -3.95 -6.95 -11.43
C LEU A 55 -2.50 -7.30 -11.77
N GLN A 56 -2.07 -8.54 -11.54
CA GLN A 56 -0.77 -9.02 -11.97
C GLN A 56 -0.87 -9.44 -13.44
N ASP A 57 0.06 -8.97 -14.28
CA ASP A 57 0.02 -9.34 -15.70
C ASP A 57 0.24 -10.87 -15.83
N PRO A 58 -0.68 -11.60 -16.51
CA PRO A 58 -0.61 -13.05 -16.62
C PRO A 58 0.55 -13.53 -17.53
N LYS A 59 1.06 -12.65 -18.40
CA LYS A 59 2.22 -12.90 -19.27
C LYS A 59 3.52 -12.50 -18.60
N ASP A 60 3.52 -11.42 -17.83
CA ASP A 60 4.67 -10.94 -17.07
C ASP A 60 4.32 -10.65 -15.62
N LYS A 61 4.53 -11.64 -14.74
CA LYS A 61 4.23 -11.50 -13.30
C LYS A 61 5.00 -10.39 -12.58
N ARG A 62 5.97 -9.72 -13.22
CA ARG A 62 6.68 -8.57 -12.66
C ARG A 62 5.98 -7.24 -12.98
N GLN A 63 5.06 -7.25 -13.94
CA GLN A 63 4.20 -6.13 -14.28
C GLN A 63 2.89 -6.19 -13.49
N ILE A 64 2.45 -5.02 -13.06
CA ILE A 64 1.19 -4.77 -12.39
C ILE A 64 0.39 -3.90 -13.35
N LEU A 65 -0.78 -4.38 -13.76
CA LEU A 65 -1.76 -3.65 -14.54
C LEU A 65 -2.58 -2.81 -13.58
N ALA A 66 -2.42 -1.50 -13.65
CA ALA A 66 -3.14 -0.59 -12.79
C ALA A 66 -4.61 -0.55 -13.22
N ASP A 67 -5.52 -0.76 -12.25
CA ASP A 67 -6.93 -0.43 -12.42
C ASP A 67 -7.15 1.08 -12.27
N GLU A 68 -8.37 1.57 -12.42
CA GLU A 68 -8.68 3.00 -12.27
C GLU A 68 -8.21 3.59 -10.92
N THR A 69 -8.18 2.77 -9.86
CA THR A 69 -7.70 3.18 -8.54
C THR A 69 -6.18 3.30 -8.51
N LEU A 70 -5.47 2.27 -8.97
CA LEU A 70 -4.00 2.29 -9.05
C LEU A 70 -3.50 3.28 -10.09
N GLU A 71 -4.23 3.53 -11.18
CA GLU A 71 -3.87 4.51 -12.21
C GLU A 71 -3.87 5.93 -11.60
N LYS A 72 -4.83 6.24 -10.73
CA LYS A 72 -4.84 7.53 -10.01
C LYS A 72 -3.70 7.65 -9.00
N LEU A 73 -3.33 6.54 -8.37
CA LEU A 73 -2.24 6.50 -7.40
C LEU A 73 -0.86 6.57 -8.07
N PHE A 74 -0.65 5.78 -9.12
CA PHE A 74 0.64 5.62 -9.79
C PHE A 74 0.84 6.63 -10.92
N GLY A 75 -0.26 7.18 -11.47
CA GLY A 75 -0.26 8.02 -12.67
C GLY A 75 0.04 7.24 -13.95
N LYS A 76 -0.07 5.90 -13.92
CA LYS A 76 0.31 5.00 -15.01
C LYS A 76 -0.65 3.81 -15.11
N LYS A 77 -0.85 3.33 -16.35
CA LYS A 77 -1.65 2.13 -16.66
C LYS A 77 -0.98 0.82 -16.24
N SER A 78 0.33 0.82 -16.13
CA SER A 78 1.11 -0.32 -15.67
C SER A 78 2.36 0.15 -14.96
N CYS A 79 2.84 -0.67 -14.04
CA CYS A 79 4.11 -0.44 -13.36
C CYS A 79 4.79 -1.76 -13.00
N SER A 80 6.11 -1.76 -12.97
CA SER A 80 6.86 -2.89 -12.41
C SER A 80 6.81 -2.91 -10.87
N MET A 81 7.11 -4.04 -10.25
CA MET A 81 7.29 -4.15 -8.79
C MET A 81 8.28 -3.11 -8.21
N PHE A 82 9.35 -2.78 -8.94
CA PHE A 82 10.32 -1.76 -8.51
C PHE A 82 9.73 -0.36 -8.56
N GLU A 83 9.02 -0.04 -9.64
CA GLU A 83 8.33 1.24 -9.77
C GLU A 83 7.22 1.39 -8.75
N MET A 84 6.46 0.34 -8.47
CA MET A 84 5.42 0.35 -7.44
C MET A 84 5.99 0.83 -6.11
N ASN A 85 7.11 0.25 -5.65
CA ASN A 85 7.71 0.67 -4.37
C ASN A 85 8.23 2.12 -4.41
N LYS A 86 8.73 2.58 -5.56
CA LYS A 86 9.15 3.98 -5.75
C LYS A 86 7.97 4.95 -5.71
N LEU A 87 6.88 4.61 -6.40
CA LEU A 87 5.66 5.41 -6.46
C LEU A 87 5.00 5.46 -5.08
N LEU A 88 4.88 4.31 -4.41
CA LEU A 88 4.40 4.23 -3.04
C LEU A 88 5.16 5.17 -2.09
N SER A 89 6.50 5.26 -2.20
CA SER A 89 7.27 6.22 -1.39
C SER A 89 6.80 7.66 -1.53
N ALA A 90 6.34 8.09 -2.72
CA ALA A 90 5.87 9.45 -2.95
C ALA A 90 4.52 9.73 -2.27
N HIS A 91 3.76 8.67 -1.97
CA HIS A 91 2.45 8.72 -1.32
C HIS A 91 2.50 8.40 0.18
N MET A 92 3.70 8.18 0.72
CA MET A 92 3.99 7.92 2.13
C MET A 92 4.66 9.16 2.73
N LYS A 93 4.00 9.83 3.66
CA LYS A 93 4.57 10.97 4.42
C LYS A 93 5.04 10.53 5.80
#